data_AF-A0A8C6VVJ6-F1
#
_entry.id   AF-A0A8C6VVJ6-F1
#
_cell.length_a   1.000
_cell.length_b   1.000
_cell.length_c   1.000
_cell.angle_alpha   90.00
_cell.angle_beta   90.00
_cell.angle_gamma   90.00
#
_symmetry.space_group_name_H-M   'P 1'
#
loop_
_entity.id
_entity.type
_entity.pdbx_description
1 polymer ?
#
loop_
_entity_poly.entity_id
_entity_poly.type
_entity_poly.pdbx_seq_one_letter_code
_entity_poly.pdbx_strand_id
1 'polypeptide(L)'
;MLYLTQSVYYLRHVACVTPVVIATTLTGHIRKLTLNVRSMTPRPSNRWFGTTGLRDLFLFVCGNFNRQDLSVGTRAMSALKPSLQQAGEPDLGHIQAMLNHHELFRGECKRLIVETDQVCARMHDDNVKHLDQRVREIQFLRKELELKLEELVVEIDALLNIKSRVMKALDACKEPLRVASLCLEERRKRGPSARLHDDVNAELRKEKLVLEEVTVLLENVEKQITEQIRLNRSAKYRLEKDLTEKSTAENIDASCLLMNVRSISLPGGSNAVPPSLPVAQTQWENISNLNLDKAEQQRRSSESLRVLVETVLQQTTADIQKQVQATTTAFQLNIQQVKSHKLQIEEKLLKVVAEINSQQKIREDLQVSITKKQELLSLAQARLALRRQRPGKEQCRDPAQVQISAHVQQLTVSINKLHEDVARSEHEQRALVRCQVSLQEAVNTKANCLYIDEVVCKQLREPFPYMV
;
A
#
# COMPACT_ATOMS: atom_id res chain seq x y z
N MET A 1 14.53 54.34 9.01
CA MET A 1 15.24 55.04 10.10
C MET A 1 14.94 54.34 11.40
N LEU A 2 16.01 53.98 12.15
CA LEU A 2 16.09 53.68 13.60
C LEU A 2 15.32 52.43 14.09
N TYR A 3 15.98 51.29 14.36
CA TYR A 3 16.90 50.89 15.46
C TYR A 3 16.22 50.36 16.74
N LEU A 4 16.86 49.32 17.31
CA LEU A 4 16.78 48.70 18.65
C LEU A 4 15.90 47.43 18.74
N THR A 5 16.40 46.19 18.85
CA THR A 5 17.34 45.48 19.78
C THR A 5 16.76 45.04 21.13
N GLN A 6 17.22 43.85 21.56
CA GLN A 6 17.25 43.21 22.90
C GLN A 6 16.04 42.33 23.29
N SER A 7 16.20 41.00 23.43
CA SER A 7 16.86 40.22 24.52
C SER A 7 15.86 39.88 25.64
N VAL A 8 15.82 38.77 26.40
CA VAL A 8 16.57 37.50 26.59
C VAL A 8 15.93 36.82 27.86
N TYR A 9 16.06 35.49 28.03
CA TYR A 9 15.99 34.65 29.27
C TYR A 9 14.68 34.41 30.09
N TYR A 10 14.33 33.12 30.31
CA TYR A 10 14.33 32.32 31.58
C TYR A 10 13.45 31.03 31.39
N LEU A 11 13.98 29.78 31.48
CA LEU A 11 14.05 28.87 32.66
C LEU A 11 12.66 28.50 33.26
N ARG A 12 12.30 27.31 33.77
CA ARG A 12 12.88 25.95 33.94
C ARG A 12 11.79 25.14 34.70
N HIS A 13 11.73 23.82 34.48
CA HIS A 13 11.46 22.75 35.48
C HIS A 13 10.05 22.42 36.09
N VAL A 14 9.74 21.10 36.04
CA VAL A 14 9.34 20.17 37.15
C VAL A 14 7.87 19.72 37.30
N ALA A 15 7.66 18.45 36.93
CA ALA A 15 7.13 17.30 37.68
C ALA A 15 5.64 17.04 38.00
N CYS A 16 5.34 15.73 37.89
CA CYS A 16 4.45 14.87 38.66
C CYS A 16 2.93 15.12 38.64
N VAL A 17 2.16 14.06 38.35
CA VAL A 17 1.14 13.46 39.23
C VAL A 17 0.59 12.16 38.59
N THR A 18 0.66 11.06 39.32
CA THR A 18 -0.03 9.76 39.11
C THR A 18 -1.55 9.87 39.37
N PRO A 19 -2.39 8.90 38.96
CA PRO A 19 -2.76 7.88 39.95
C PRO A 19 -3.00 6.46 39.43
N VAL A 20 -2.82 5.53 40.37
CA VAL A 20 -3.22 4.12 40.43
C VAL A 20 -4.74 4.02 40.60
N VAL A 21 -5.40 3.09 39.91
CA VAL A 21 -6.72 2.55 40.30
C VAL A 21 -6.73 1.03 40.19
N ILE A 22 -7.11 0.39 41.31
CA ILE A 22 -7.35 -1.02 41.54
C ILE A 22 -8.83 -1.31 41.24
N ALA A 23 -9.17 -2.39 40.51
CA ALA A 23 -10.41 -3.14 40.74
C ALA A 23 -10.39 -4.51 40.03
N THR A 24 -10.31 -5.53 40.86
CA THR A 24 -10.61 -6.96 40.68
C THR A 24 -11.99 -7.25 40.09
N THR A 25 -12.08 -8.20 39.16
CA THR A 25 -13.24 -9.11 39.04
C THR A 25 -12.76 -10.54 38.78
N LEU A 26 -13.25 -11.44 39.63
CA LEU A 26 -13.01 -12.88 39.66
C LEU A 26 -14.39 -13.55 39.53
N THR A 27 -14.42 -14.81 39.10
CA THR A 27 -15.56 -15.73 38.91
C THR A 27 -16.28 -15.61 37.57
N GLY A 28 -16.50 -16.68 36.80
CA GLY A 28 -16.18 -18.10 36.96
C GLY A 28 -16.69 -18.85 35.72
N HIS A 29 -16.30 -20.11 35.55
CA HIS A 29 -17.12 -21.23 35.03
C HIS A 29 -16.21 -22.46 34.82
N ILE A 30 -16.34 -23.46 35.69
CA ILE A 30 -15.92 -24.84 35.42
C ILE A 30 -17.12 -25.75 35.69
N ARG A 31 -17.26 -26.76 34.82
CA ARG A 31 -18.06 -28.01 34.85
C ARG A 31 -19.08 -28.04 33.69
N LYS A 32 -19.22 -29.11 32.89
CA LYS A 32 -18.74 -30.50 32.98
C LYS A 32 -19.12 -31.29 31.70
N LEU A 33 -18.33 -32.35 31.41
CA LEU A 33 -18.68 -33.65 30.77
C LEU A 33 -18.97 -33.64 29.25
N THR A 34 -18.52 -34.60 28.42
CA THR A 34 -18.48 -36.08 28.50
C THR A 34 -17.37 -36.60 27.52
N LEU A 35 -16.38 -37.41 27.90
CA LEU A 35 -16.34 -38.89 28.06
C LEU A 35 -16.88 -39.74 26.89
N ASN A 36 -15.95 -40.36 26.16
CA ASN A 36 -16.03 -41.66 25.46
C ASN A 36 -14.56 -42.12 25.34
N VAL A 37 -14.08 -43.31 25.74
CA VAL A 37 -14.49 -44.67 25.40
C VAL A 37 -13.94 -45.66 26.45
N ARG A 38 -14.68 -46.77 26.62
CA ARG A 38 -14.43 -47.92 27.52
C ARG A 38 -13.25 -48.82 27.11
N SER A 39 -12.70 -49.42 28.17
CA SER A 39 -11.87 -50.62 28.35
C SER A 39 -12.19 -51.89 27.54
N MET A 40 -11.17 -52.73 27.28
CA MET A 40 -11.06 -54.12 27.78
C MET A 40 -9.70 -54.78 27.41
N THR A 41 -9.24 -55.67 28.29
CA THR A 41 -7.90 -56.33 28.39
C THR A 41 -7.97 -57.82 27.91
N PRO A 42 -7.05 -58.78 28.25
CA PRO A 42 -5.88 -59.22 27.46
C PRO A 42 -5.72 -60.77 27.22
N ARG A 43 -4.59 -61.17 26.56
CA ARG A 43 -3.84 -62.50 26.53
C ARG A 43 -4.15 -63.54 25.41
N PRO A 44 -3.30 -64.59 25.14
CA PRO A 44 -1.84 -64.62 24.84
C PRO A 44 -1.40 -65.72 23.78
N SER A 45 -0.08 -65.90 23.59
CA SER A 45 0.67 -67.08 23.03
C SER A 45 0.89 -67.17 21.50
N ASN A 46 1.98 -67.67 20.89
CA ASN A 46 3.28 -68.23 21.32
C ASN A 46 4.22 -68.41 20.07
N ARG A 47 5.55 -68.22 20.26
CA ARG A 47 6.76 -68.89 19.65
C ARG A 47 6.94 -68.92 18.10
N TRP A 48 8.14 -68.73 17.52
CA TRP A 48 9.46 -69.38 17.71
C TRP A 48 10.63 -68.42 17.28
N PHE A 49 11.71 -68.26 18.07
CA PHE A 49 13.10 -68.80 17.92
C PHE A 49 13.80 -68.56 16.56
N GLY A 50 15.05 -68.07 16.48
CA GLY A 50 16.05 -67.85 17.53
C GLY A 50 17.38 -67.18 17.08
N THR A 51 18.22 -66.92 18.09
CA THR A 51 19.71 -66.99 18.17
C THR A 51 20.57 -66.22 17.14
N THR A 52 21.64 -65.48 17.43
CA THR A 52 22.54 -65.30 18.59
C THR A 52 23.57 -64.23 18.19
N GLY A 53 24.11 -63.45 19.14
CA GLY A 53 25.47 -62.90 19.02
C GLY A 53 25.66 -61.39 19.22
N LEU A 54 26.29 -61.05 20.35
CA LEU A 54 27.16 -59.88 20.59
C LEU A 54 26.49 -58.51 20.79
N ARG A 55 25.95 -58.30 22.00
CA ARG A 55 26.00 -57.03 22.72
C ARG A 55 26.86 -57.24 23.95
N ASP A 56 28.05 -56.67 23.96
CA ASP A 56 28.85 -56.47 25.16
C ASP A 56 29.60 -55.14 25.08
N LEU A 57 29.79 -54.56 26.26
CA LEU A 57 30.49 -53.33 26.60
C LEU A 57 29.84 -52.02 26.19
N PHE A 58 29.04 -51.45 27.11
CA PHE A 58 29.31 -50.14 27.72
C PHE A 58 28.23 -49.87 28.77
N LEU A 59 28.50 -50.23 30.03
CA LEU A 59 27.86 -49.71 31.25
C LEU A 59 28.48 -50.41 32.48
N PHE A 60 29.71 -50.02 32.79
CA PHE A 60 30.35 -50.18 34.10
C PHE A 60 31.45 -49.11 34.07
N VAL A 61 31.22 -47.91 34.58
CA VAL A 61 31.38 -47.52 35.99
C VAL A 61 30.69 -46.15 36.14
N CYS A 62 30.15 -45.89 37.34
CA CYS A 62 29.45 -44.68 37.81
C CYS A 62 27.93 -44.83 37.93
N GLY A 63 27.51 -45.59 38.93
CA GLY A 63 26.16 -45.55 39.48
C GLY A 63 26.15 -46.07 40.92
N ASN A 64 25.75 -45.21 41.85
CA ASN A 64 25.42 -45.48 43.26
C ASN A 64 26.56 -45.54 44.27
N PHE A 65 27.18 -44.40 44.57
CA PHE A 65 27.62 -44.14 45.95
C PHE A 65 26.43 -43.54 46.70
N ASN A 66 25.63 -44.44 47.26
CA ASN A 66 24.61 -44.08 48.24
C ASN A 66 25.35 -43.57 49.49
N ARG A 67 25.04 -42.35 49.92
CA ARG A 67 25.49 -41.81 51.22
C ARG A 67 24.88 -42.66 52.32
N GLN A 68 25.58 -43.66 52.81
CA GLN A 68 25.42 -44.25 54.13
C GLN A 68 26.68 -45.08 54.42
N ASP A 69 27.15 -44.97 55.66
CA ASP A 69 28.25 -45.74 56.26
C ASP A 69 29.69 -45.34 55.91
N LEU A 70 30.11 -44.22 56.49
CA LEU A 70 31.46 -44.04 57.03
C LEU A 70 31.37 -43.27 58.35
N SER A 71 30.77 -43.90 59.36
CA SER A 71 31.10 -43.59 60.74
C SER A 71 32.51 -44.13 60.99
N VAL A 72 33.51 -43.25 60.92
CA VAL A 72 34.84 -43.58 61.43
C VAL A 72 34.70 -43.71 62.93
N GLY A 73 34.44 -44.94 63.38
CA GLY A 73 34.48 -45.31 64.79
C GLY A 73 35.90 -45.18 65.29
N THR A 74 36.18 -44.08 65.98
CA THR A 74 37.35 -43.90 66.84
C THR A 74 37.23 -44.90 67.99
N ARG A 75 37.63 -46.17 67.77
CA ARG A 75 37.81 -47.14 68.84
C ARG A 75 39.19 -46.92 69.45
N ALA A 76 39.21 -46.29 70.61
CA ALA A 76 40.35 -46.27 71.50
C ALA A 76 40.77 -47.72 71.82
N MET A 77 41.95 -48.13 71.35
CA MET A 77 42.60 -49.34 71.82
C MET A 77 43.24 -49.03 73.18
N SER A 78 42.57 -49.51 74.21
CA SER A 78 43.04 -49.57 75.59
C SER A 78 44.42 -50.21 75.69
N ALA A 79 45.32 -49.54 76.41
CA ALA A 79 46.62 -50.05 76.82
C ALA A 79 46.46 -51.34 77.65
N LEU A 80 46.90 -52.46 77.09
CA LEU A 80 47.22 -53.68 77.83
C LEU A 80 48.74 -53.77 77.97
N LYS A 81 49.22 -53.77 79.21
CA LYS A 81 50.61 -54.08 79.59
C LYS A 81 50.96 -55.49 79.07
N PRO A 82 52.12 -55.71 78.43
CA PRO A 82 52.60 -57.06 78.20
C PRO A 82 53.33 -57.56 79.45
N SER A 83 52.79 -58.59 80.08
CA SER A 83 53.53 -59.51 80.93
C SER A 83 54.52 -60.31 80.08
N LEU A 84 55.81 -60.22 80.42
CA LEU A 84 56.88 -61.03 79.84
C LEU A 84 56.66 -62.51 80.17
N GLN A 85 56.29 -63.31 79.18
CA GLN A 85 56.47 -64.77 79.19
C GLN A 85 56.56 -65.30 77.76
N GLN A 86 57.73 -65.90 77.46
CA GLN A 86 58.15 -66.58 76.23
C GLN A 86 58.22 -65.73 74.96
N ALA A 87 59.37 -65.10 74.76
CA ALA A 87 59.88 -64.80 73.42
C ALA A 87 60.18 -66.13 72.71
N GLY A 88 59.18 -66.70 72.04
CA GLY A 88 59.47 -67.49 70.84
C GLY A 88 60.14 -66.55 69.84
N GLU A 89 61.20 -67.01 69.17
CA GLU A 89 61.79 -66.25 68.06
C GLU A 89 60.66 -65.68 67.20
N PRO A 90 60.71 -64.39 66.79
CA PRO A 90 59.74 -63.88 65.86
C PRO A 90 59.70 -64.85 64.68
N ASP A 91 58.53 -65.39 64.31
CA ASP A 91 58.43 -66.30 63.18
C ASP A 91 58.87 -65.52 61.93
N LEU A 92 60.16 -65.66 61.60
CA LEU A 92 60.80 -64.97 60.49
C LEU A 92 60.09 -65.34 59.19
N GLY A 93 59.46 -66.53 59.11
CA GLY A 93 58.61 -66.95 58.01
C GLY A 93 57.31 -66.14 57.92
N HIS A 94 56.62 -65.93 59.03
CA HIS A 94 55.40 -65.09 59.08
C HIS A 94 55.69 -63.61 58.79
N ILE A 95 56.76 -63.05 59.35
CA ILE A 95 57.17 -61.66 59.08
C ILE A 95 57.58 -61.50 57.62
N GLN A 96 58.33 -62.44 57.05
CA GLN A 96 58.69 -62.41 55.63
C GLN A 96 57.45 -62.54 54.73
N ALA A 97 56.48 -63.39 55.08
CA ALA A 97 55.22 -63.50 54.36
C ALA A 97 54.39 -62.19 54.43
N MET A 98 54.37 -61.53 55.59
CA MET A 98 53.70 -60.24 55.79
C MET A 98 54.39 -59.12 54.98
N LEU A 99 55.73 -59.06 55.00
CA LEU A 99 56.50 -58.11 54.19
C LEU A 99 56.25 -58.33 52.70
N ASN A 100 56.31 -59.59 52.22
CA ASN A 100 55.99 -59.93 50.83
C ASN A 100 54.55 -59.53 50.46
N HIS A 101 53.57 -59.72 51.35
CA HIS A 101 52.19 -59.30 51.14
C HIS A 101 52.05 -57.78 51.03
N HIS A 102 52.71 -57.01 51.91
CA HIS A 102 52.71 -55.54 51.84
C HIS A 102 53.45 -55.02 50.59
N GLU A 103 54.51 -55.71 50.14
CA GLU A 103 55.20 -55.36 48.90
C GLU A 103 54.34 -55.62 47.66
N LEU A 104 53.62 -56.75 47.62
CA LEU A 104 52.64 -57.06 46.58
C LEU A 104 51.49 -56.03 46.58
N PHE A 105 50.89 -55.75 47.73
CA PHE A 105 49.81 -54.75 47.85
C PHE A 105 50.28 -53.36 47.43
N ARG A 106 51.50 -52.95 47.81
CA ARG A 106 52.10 -51.69 47.33
C ARG A 106 52.30 -51.69 45.81
N GLY A 107 52.68 -52.82 45.23
CA GLY A 107 52.75 -53.01 43.77
C GLY A 107 51.37 -52.87 43.11
N GLU A 108 50.34 -53.47 43.69
CA GLU A 108 48.95 -53.36 43.24
C GLU A 108 48.44 -51.91 43.33
N CYS A 109 48.69 -51.20 44.43
CA CYS A 109 48.34 -49.79 44.57
C CYS A 109 49.05 -48.91 43.53
N LYS A 110 50.35 -49.13 43.28
CA LYS A 110 51.10 -48.39 42.25
C LYS A 110 50.54 -48.63 40.85
N ARG A 111 50.21 -49.89 40.53
CA ARG A 111 49.57 -50.24 39.25
C ARG A 111 48.21 -49.58 39.12
N LEU A 112 47.38 -49.64 40.17
CA LEU A 112 46.06 -49.02 40.19
C LEU A 112 46.15 -47.50 39.95
N ILE A 113 47.09 -46.81 40.61
CA ILE A 113 47.31 -45.37 40.40
C ILE A 113 47.60 -45.07 38.92
N VAL A 114 48.56 -45.79 38.32
CA VAL A 114 48.92 -45.59 36.89
C VAL A 114 47.74 -45.88 35.97
N GLU A 115 47.01 -46.97 36.21
CA GLU A 115 45.83 -47.31 35.42
C GLU A 115 44.74 -46.23 35.54
N THR A 116 44.46 -45.75 36.76
CA THR A 116 43.47 -44.68 36.98
C THR A 116 43.93 -43.36 36.39
N ASP A 117 45.21 -43.01 36.47
CA ASP A 117 45.76 -41.78 35.88
C ASP A 117 45.65 -41.82 34.36
N GLN A 118 45.94 -42.96 33.72
CA GLN A 118 45.77 -43.15 32.29
C GLN A 118 44.31 -43.09 31.85
N VAL A 119 43.38 -43.62 32.66
CA VAL A 119 41.93 -43.50 32.38
C VAL A 119 41.48 -42.04 32.51
N CYS A 120 41.85 -41.37 33.59
CA CYS A 120 41.52 -39.96 33.82
C CYS A 120 42.08 -39.04 32.73
N ALA A 121 43.33 -39.24 32.31
CA ALA A 121 43.96 -38.48 31.23
C ALA A 121 43.21 -38.67 29.90
N ARG A 122 42.90 -39.92 29.53
CA ARG A 122 42.12 -40.21 28.31
C ARG A 122 40.73 -39.58 28.35
N MET A 123 40.03 -39.70 29.47
CA MET A 123 38.71 -39.08 29.64
C MET A 123 38.78 -37.55 29.53
N HIS A 124 39.82 -36.93 30.09
CA HIS A 124 40.03 -35.49 29.98
C HIS A 124 40.27 -35.08 28.51
N ASP A 125 41.18 -35.76 27.82
CA ASP A 125 41.49 -35.49 26.41
C ASP A 125 40.25 -35.67 25.52
N ASP A 126 39.45 -36.71 25.74
CA ASP A 126 38.22 -36.95 24.99
C ASP A 126 37.17 -35.86 25.27
N ASN A 127 37.00 -35.43 26.52
CA ASN A 127 36.13 -34.31 26.87
C ASN A 127 36.57 -33.01 26.18
N VAL A 128 37.87 -32.72 26.17
CA VAL A 128 38.44 -31.54 25.48
C VAL A 128 38.13 -31.61 23.99
N LYS A 129 38.35 -32.75 23.34
CA LYS A 129 38.03 -32.93 21.90
C LYS A 129 36.53 -32.74 21.61
N HIS A 130 35.65 -33.30 22.43
CA HIS A 130 34.20 -33.17 22.23
C HIS A 130 33.71 -31.73 22.45
N LEU A 131 34.22 -31.03 23.47
CA LEU A 131 33.91 -29.61 23.71
C LEU A 131 34.43 -28.73 22.58
N ASP A 132 35.66 -28.94 22.13
CA ASP A 132 36.27 -28.22 21.02
C ASP A 132 35.51 -28.44 19.70
N GLN A 133 35.07 -29.67 19.41
CA GLN A 133 34.17 -29.95 18.30
C GLN A 133 32.84 -29.19 18.45
N ARG A 134 32.25 -29.21 19.65
CA ARG A 134 30.96 -28.55 19.91
C ARG A 134 31.03 -27.05 19.70
N VAL A 135 32.10 -26.40 20.17
CA VAL A 135 32.35 -24.97 19.95
C VAL A 135 32.42 -24.66 18.45
N ARG A 136 33.11 -25.49 17.65
CA ARG A 136 33.17 -25.32 16.18
C ARG A 136 31.79 -25.44 15.51
N GLU A 137 30.99 -26.42 15.91
CA GLU A 137 29.62 -26.61 15.37
C GLU A 137 28.72 -25.39 15.68
N ILE A 138 28.79 -24.87 16.91
CA ILE A 138 28.05 -23.67 17.31
C ILE A 138 28.52 -22.45 16.52
N GLN A 139 29.84 -22.26 16.37
CA GLN A 139 30.43 -21.17 15.60
C GLN A 139 30.02 -21.20 14.13
N PHE A 140 29.96 -22.39 13.53
CA PHE A 140 29.49 -22.56 12.15
C PHE A 140 28.04 -22.06 11.99
N LEU A 141 27.12 -22.57 12.81
CA LEU A 141 25.71 -22.14 12.75
C LEU A 141 25.55 -20.66 13.08
N ARG A 142 26.34 -20.13 14.03
CA ARG A 142 26.32 -18.71 14.37
C ARG A 142 26.63 -17.83 13.16
N LYS A 143 27.69 -18.15 12.41
CA LYS A 143 28.07 -17.42 11.20
C LYS A 143 27.00 -17.49 10.12
N GLU A 144 26.38 -18.65 9.91
CA GLU A 144 25.27 -18.81 8.95
C GLU A 144 24.05 -17.95 9.37
N LEU A 145 23.72 -17.92 10.66
CA LEU A 145 22.64 -17.10 11.20
C LEU A 145 22.95 -15.59 11.08
N GLU A 146 24.18 -15.16 11.34
CA GLU A 146 24.64 -13.77 11.17
C GLU A 146 24.50 -13.32 9.71
N LEU A 147 25.01 -14.13 8.77
CA LEU A 147 24.93 -13.83 7.34
C LEU A 147 23.47 -13.72 6.85
N LYS A 148 22.61 -14.68 7.23
CA LYS A 148 21.18 -14.61 6.86
C LYS A 148 20.44 -13.47 7.53
N LEU A 149 20.84 -13.06 8.73
CA LEU A 149 20.27 -11.90 9.40
C LEU A 149 20.61 -10.61 8.66
N GLU A 150 21.86 -10.44 8.22
CA GLU A 150 22.30 -9.28 7.43
C GLU A 150 21.55 -9.18 6.10
N GLU A 151 21.45 -10.29 5.36
CA GLU A 151 20.68 -10.33 4.10
C GLU A 151 19.21 -9.92 4.31
N LEU A 152 18.58 -10.39 5.38
CA LEU A 152 17.18 -10.09 5.67
C LEU A 152 16.96 -8.64 6.11
N VAL A 153 17.93 -8.04 6.82
CA VAL A 153 17.89 -6.61 7.18
C VAL A 153 17.91 -5.74 5.92
N VAL A 154 18.84 -6.01 5.00
CA VAL A 154 18.92 -5.29 3.72
C VAL A 154 17.63 -5.42 2.93
N GLU A 155 17.02 -6.61 2.91
CA GLU A 155 15.76 -6.84 2.20
C GLU A 155 14.58 -6.10 2.85
N ILE A 156 14.52 -5.99 4.18
CA ILE A 156 13.51 -5.18 4.88
C ILE A 156 13.64 -3.70 4.48
N ASP A 157 14.86 -3.17 4.43
CA ASP A 157 15.10 -1.78 4.02
C ASP A 157 14.71 -1.54 2.56
N ALA A 158 14.99 -2.50 1.67
CA ALA A 158 14.55 -2.46 0.28
C ALA A 158 13.01 -2.44 0.14
N LEU A 159 12.30 -3.24 0.93
CA LEU A 159 10.82 -3.22 0.97
C LEU A 159 10.26 -1.90 1.53
N LEU A 160 10.91 -1.31 2.54
CA LEU A 160 10.50 0.00 3.07
C LEU A 160 10.66 1.10 2.01
N ASN A 161 11.75 1.07 1.25
CA ASN A 161 11.98 2.00 0.14
C ASN A 161 10.92 1.87 -0.95
N ILE A 162 10.60 0.64 -1.39
CA ILE A 162 9.59 0.45 -2.44
C ILE A 162 8.18 0.79 -1.93
N LYS A 163 7.87 0.50 -0.66
CA LYS A 163 6.64 0.95 0.00
C LYS A 163 6.50 2.48 -0.05
N SER A 164 7.57 3.21 0.26
CA SER A 164 7.57 4.67 0.18
C SER A 164 7.25 5.16 -1.23
N ARG A 165 7.80 4.51 -2.27
CA ARG A 165 7.50 4.83 -3.68
C ARG A 165 6.04 4.58 -4.04
N VAL A 166 5.48 3.45 -3.63
CA VAL A 166 4.04 3.13 -3.83
C VAL A 166 3.14 4.15 -3.13
N MET A 167 3.46 4.54 -1.90
CA MET A 167 2.70 5.56 -1.17
C MET A 167 2.76 6.94 -1.83
N LYS A 168 3.91 7.32 -2.39
CA LYS A 168 4.04 8.56 -3.18
C LYS A 168 3.20 8.50 -4.46
N ALA A 169 3.20 7.37 -5.16
CA ALA A 169 2.38 7.17 -6.36
C ALA A 169 0.87 7.25 -6.03
N LEU A 170 0.44 6.67 -4.90
CA LEU A 170 -0.93 6.81 -4.40
C LEU A 170 -1.31 8.27 -4.13
N ASP A 171 -0.43 9.02 -3.46
CA ASP A 171 -0.68 10.43 -3.18
C ASP A 171 -0.77 11.27 -4.48
N ALA A 172 0.10 10.97 -5.45
CA ALA A 172 0.12 11.60 -6.75
C ALA A 172 -1.17 11.36 -7.58
N CYS A 173 -1.94 10.30 -7.30
CA CYS A 173 -3.21 10.01 -7.98
C CYS A 173 -4.38 10.88 -7.49
N LYS A 174 -4.32 11.40 -6.25
CA LYS A 174 -5.46 12.09 -5.60
C LYS A 174 -5.90 13.33 -6.34
N GLU A 175 -4.93 14.17 -6.70
CA GLU A 175 -5.19 15.47 -7.30
C GLU A 175 -5.67 15.37 -8.76
N PRO A 176 -5.04 14.55 -9.64
CA PRO A 176 -5.59 14.24 -10.95
C PRO A 176 -7.03 13.71 -10.91
N LEU A 177 -7.36 12.86 -9.93
CA LEU A 177 -8.71 12.32 -9.77
C LEU A 177 -9.73 13.42 -9.40
N ARG A 178 -9.32 14.34 -8.52
CA ARG A 178 -10.11 15.53 -8.16
C ARG A 178 -10.32 16.43 -9.37
N VAL A 179 -9.26 16.70 -10.13
CA VAL A 179 -9.30 17.54 -11.35
C VAL A 179 -10.21 16.94 -12.40
N ALA A 180 -10.09 15.65 -12.71
CA ALA A 180 -10.97 14.97 -13.67
C ALA A 180 -12.45 15.09 -13.27
N SER A 181 -12.75 14.94 -11.98
CA SER A 181 -14.09 15.10 -11.43
C SER A 181 -14.61 16.54 -11.52
N LEU A 182 -13.77 17.53 -11.23
CA LEU A 182 -14.11 18.95 -11.37
C LEU A 182 -14.35 19.35 -12.83
N CYS A 183 -13.50 18.88 -13.76
CA CYS A 183 -13.72 19.11 -15.19
C CYS A 183 -15.06 18.55 -15.65
N LEU A 184 -15.46 17.35 -15.20
CA LEU A 184 -16.77 16.77 -15.51
C LEU A 184 -17.92 17.64 -14.96
N GLU A 185 -17.79 18.18 -13.74
CA GLU A 185 -18.81 19.01 -13.12
C GLU A 185 -18.93 20.39 -13.81
N GLU A 186 -17.82 21.04 -14.11
CA GLU A 186 -17.81 22.29 -14.88
C GLU A 186 -18.42 22.10 -16.27
N ARG A 187 -18.07 20.99 -16.94
CA ARG A 187 -18.64 20.63 -18.24
C ARG A 187 -20.13 20.29 -18.19
N ARG A 188 -20.68 19.97 -17.02
CA ARG A 188 -22.12 19.73 -16.82
C ARG A 188 -22.94 21.01 -16.93
N LYS A 189 -22.32 22.18 -16.67
CA LYS A 189 -22.93 23.51 -16.79
C LYS A 189 -23.16 23.96 -18.24
N ARG A 190 -22.63 23.22 -19.22
CA ARG A 190 -22.90 23.47 -20.65
C ARG A 190 -24.33 23.09 -21.03
N GLY A 191 -24.88 23.79 -22.02
CA GLY A 191 -26.27 23.63 -22.47
C GLY A 191 -26.60 22.21 -22.96
N PRO A 192 -27.88 21.77 -22.93
CA PRO A 192 -28.29 20.42 -23.29
C PRO A 192 -27.83 19.93 -24.65
N SER A 193 -27.85 20.82 -25.66
CA SER A 193 -27.45 20.51 -27.03
C SER A 193 -25.96 20.18 -27.19
N ALA A 194 -25.10 20.64 -26.27
CA ALA A 194 -23.67 20.36 -26.29
C ALA A 194 -23.30 19.05 -25.56
N ARG A 195 -24.27 18.34 -24.96
CA ARG A 195 -24.04 17.12 -24.18
C ARG A 195 -24.21 15.83 -25.00
N LEU A 196 -24.73 15.92 -26.22
CA LEU A 196 -24.89 14.81 -27.14
C LEU A 196 -23.53 14.52 -27.80
N HIS A 197 -23.08 13.26 -27.78
CA HIS A 197 -21.81 12.82 -28.38
C HIS A 197 -20.58 13.63 -27.95
N ASP A 198 -20.33 13.65 -26.65
CA ASP A 198 -19.22 14.40 -26.05
C ASP A 198 -18.02 13.50 -25.76
N ASP A 199 -17.11 13.43 -26.74
CA ASP A 199 -15.87 12.64 -26.67
C ASP A 199 -14.99 13.05 -25.49
N VAL A 200 -14.92 14.34 -25.15
CA VAL A 200 -14.13 14.81 -24.01
C VAL A 200 -14.72 14.32 -22.69
N ASN A 201 -16.05 14.33 -22.54
CA ASN A 201 -16.69 13.75 -21.37
C ASN A 201 -16.50 12.22 -21.32
N ALA A 202 -16.42 11.54 -22.47
CA ALA A 202 -16.10 10.12 -22.50
C ALA A 202 -14.66 9.87 -22.03
N GLU A 203 -13.68 10.60 -22.55
CA GLU A 203 -12.28 10.48 -22.17
C GLU A 203 -12.02 10.93 -20.72
N LEU A 204 -12.67 11.98 -20.21
CA LEU A 204 -12.60 12.37 -18.80
C LEU A 204 -13.13 11.29 -17.85
N ARG A 205 -14.20 10.58 -18.24
CA ARG A 205 -14.71 9.46 -17.44
C ARG A 205 -13.73 8.29 -17.45
N LYS A 206 -13.12 7.99 -18.60
CA LYS A 206 -12.06 6.97 -18.67
C LYS A 206 -10.84 7.37 -17.83
N GLU A 207 -10.41 8.63 -17.89
CA GLU A 207 -9.32 9.16 -17.04
C GLU A 207 -9.62 8.98 -15.56
N LYS A 208 -10.84 9.31 -15.14
CA LYS A 208 -11.31 9.06 -13.77
C LYS A 208 -11.26 7.57 -13.40
N LEU A 209 -11.80 6.70 -14.25
CA LEU A 209 -11.82 5.25 -14.00
C LEU A 209 -10.42 4.66 -13.90
N VAL A 210 -9.51 5.00 -14.82
CA VAL A 210 -8.12 4.55 -14.79
C VAL A 210 -7.43 4.99 -13.49
N LEU A 211 -7.64 6.23 -13.04
CA LEU A 211 -7.09 6.71 -11.77
C LEU A 211 -7.66 5.97 -10.55
N GLU A 212 -8.96 5.68 -10.55
CA GLU A 212 -9.60 4.89 -9.49
C GLU A 212 -9.08 3.44 -9.46
N GLU A 213 -8.96 2.79 -10.62
CA GLU A 213 -8.44 1.43 -10.76
C GLU A 213 -6.96 1.34 -10.34
N VAL A 214 -6.13 2.29 -10.76
CA VAL A 214 -4.73 2.39 -10.34
C VAL A 214 -4.63 2.60 -8.83
N THR A 215 -5.45 3.47 -8.25
CA THR A 215 -5.46 3.72 -6.80
C THR A 215 -5.74 2.42 -6.03
N VAL A 216 -6.79 1.67 -6.41
CA VAL A 216 -7.14 0.39 -5.78
C VAL A 216 -6.02 -0.64 -5.96
N LEU A 217 -5.41 -0.72 -7.13
CA LEU A 217 -4.29 -1.63 -7.39
C LEU A 217 -3.09 -1.30 -6.49
N LEU A 218 -2.69 -0.03 -6.39
CA LEU A 218 -1.56 0.40 -5.56
C LEU A 218 -1.85 0.22 -4.07
N GLU A 219 -3.08 0.42 -3.60
CA GLU A 219 -3.49 0.12 -2.22
C GLU A 219 -3.35 -1.38 -1.90
N ASN A 220 -3.73 -2.26 -2.83
CA ASN A 220 -3.58 -3.70 -2.65
C ASN A 220 -2.11 -4.12 -2.65
N VAL A 221 -1.28 -3.49 -3.47
CA VAL A 221 0.17 -3.71 -3.48
C VAL A 221 0.81 -3.21 -2.18
N GLU A 222 0.42 -2.06 -1.65
CA GLU A 222 0.89 -1.54 -0.36
C GLU A 222 0.60 -2.51 0.79
N LYS A 223 -0.58 -3.11 0.80
CA LYS A 223 -0.96 -4.14 1.78
C LYS A 223 -0.07 -5.38 1.68
N GLN A 224 0.20 -5.86 0.46
CA GLN A 224 1.10 -7.00 0.23
C GLN A 224 2.52 -6.71 0.71
N ILE A 225 3.06 -5.53 0.40
CA ILE A 225 4.39 -5.10 0.89
C ILE A 225 4.41 -5.04 2.42
N THR A 226 3.37 -4.48 3.04
CA THR A 226 3.26 -4.37 4.49
C THR A 226 3.26 -5.74 5.16
N GLU A 227 2.52 -6.70 4.61
CA GLU A 227 2.51 -8.07 5.11
C GLU A 227 3.86 -8.75 4.92
N GLN A 228 4.52 -8.59 3.77
CA GLN A 228 5.85 -9.16 3.55
C GLN A 228 6.89 -8.57 4.51
N ILE A 229 6.85 -7.26 4.81
CA ILE A 229 7.70 -6.63 5.84
C ILE A 229 7.44 -7.27 7.21
N ARG A 230 6.18 -7.54 7.56
CA ARG A 230 5.82 -8.20 8.83
C ARG A 230 6.40 -9.62 8.91
N LEU A 231 6.31 -10.39 7.82
CA LEU A 231 6.87 -11.74 7.73
C LEU A 231 8.41 -11.73 7.84
N ASN A 232 9.09 -10.80 7.14
CA ASN A 232 10.53 -10.62 7.25
C ASN A 232 10.95 -10.26 8.67
N ARG A 233 10.24 -9.32 9.34
CA ARG A 233 10.51 -8.97 10.74
C ARG A 233 10.32 -10.16 11.69
N SER A 234 9.34 -11.03 11.43
CA SER A 234 9.15 -12.25 12.22
C SER A 234 10.29 -13.26 12.03
N ALA A 235 10.77 -13.45 10.80
CA ALA A 235 11.94 -14.27 10.53
C ALA A 235 13.21 -13.69 11.17
N LYS A 236 13.40 -12.36 11.05
CA LYS A 236 14.49 -11.61 11.70
C LYS A 236 14.55 -11.87 13.21
N TYR A 237 13.42 -11.71 13.90
CA TYR A 237 13.32 -11.96 15.33
C TYR A 237 13.73 -13.40 15.71
N ARG A 238 13.35 -14.40 14.89
CA ARG A 238 13.72 -15.80 15.14
C ARG A 238 15.23 -16.02 14.98
N LEU A 239 15.85 -15.41 13.97
CA LEU A 239 17.30 -15.45 13.77
C LEU A 239 18.03 -14.75 14.93
N GLU A 240 17.62 -13.55 15.33
CA GLU A 240 18.22 -12.82 16.46
C GLU A 240 18.14 -13.62 17.77
N LYS A 241 17.01 -14.29 18.01
CA LYS A 241 16.84 -15.15 19.18
C LYS A 241 17.77 -16.36 19.14
N ASP A 242 17.79 -17.10 18.04
CA ASP A 242 18.66 -18.27 17.87
C ASP A 242 20.14 -17.86 17.99
N LEU A 243 20.52 -16.72 17.40
CA LEU A 243 21.86 -16.17 17.49
C LEU A 243 22.28 -15.85 18.93
N THR A 244 21.38 -15.29 19.73
CA THR A 244 21.61 -15.00 21.16
C THR A 244 21.81 -16.30 21.95
N GLU A 245 20.98 -17.31 21.69
CA GLU A 245 21.08 -18.63 22.31
C GLU A 245 22.40 -19.33 21.93
N LYS A 246 22.79 -19.30 20.64
CA LYS A 246 24.05 -19.86 20.14
C LYS A 246 25.28 -19.15 20.70
N SER A 247 25.26 -17.81 20.78
CA SER A 247 26.35 -17.03 21.36
C SER A 247 26.55 -17.32 22.85
N THR A 248 25.44 -17.48 23.58
CA THR A 248 25.50 -17.86 25.00
C THR A 248 26.06 -19.27 25.17
N ALA A 249 25.62 -20.22 24.34
CA ALA A 249 26.13 -21.59 24.34
C ALA A 249 27.64 -21.64 24.00
N GLU A 250 28.09 -20.90 22.98
CA GLU A 250 29.51 -20.80 22.62
C GLU A 250 30.36 -20.29 23.80
N ASN A 251 29.90 -19.23 24.47
CA ASN A 251 30.63 -18.65 25.61
C ASN A 251 30.75 -19.63 26.78
N ILE A 252 29.68 -20.40 27.06
CA ILE A 252 29.69 -21.42 28.11
C ILE A 252 30.66 -22.55 27.72
N ASP A 253 30.52 -23.11 26.51
CA ASP A 253 31.33 -24.24 26.07
C ASP A 253 32.82 -23.87 25.90
N ALA A 254 33.10 -22.66 25.41
CA ALA A 254 34.45 -22.11 25.35
C ALA A 254 35.04 -21.87 26.75
N SER A 255 34.22 -21.42 27.71
CA SER A 255 34.66 -21.31 29.10
C SER A 255 34.99 -22.68 29.68
N CYS A 256 34.13 -23.68 29.48
CA CYS A 256 34.38 -25.07 29.90
C CYS A 256 35.67 -25.64 29.30
N LEU A 257 35.95 -25.35 28.03
CA LEU A 257 37.19 -25.76 27.36
C LEU A 257 38.45 -25.14 28.00
N LEU A 258 38.34 -23.93 28.55
CA LEU A 258 39.43 -23.22 29.22
C LEU A 258 39.56 -23.55 30.72
N MET A 259 38.57 -24.25 31.31
CA MET A 259 38.59 -24.60 32.74
C MET A 259 39.69 -25.62 33.04
N ASN A 260 40.40 -25.39 34.14
CA ASN A 260 41.36 -26.33 34.70
C ASN A 260 41.05 -26.57 36.19
N VAL A 261 41.73 -27.53 36.82
CA VAL A 261 41.47 -27.91 38.23
C VAL A 261 41.65 -26.72 39.19
N ARG A 262 42.42 -25.69 38.81
CA ARG A 262 42.65 -24.48 39.62
C ARG A 262 41.59 -23.40 39.42
N SER A 263 40.72 -23.51 38.42
CA SER A 263 39.66 -22.53 38.09
C SER A 263 38.29 -22.90 38.68
N ILE A 264 38.22 -23.82 39.65
CA ILE A 264 36.97 -24.23 40.30
C ILE A 264 36.55 -23.16 41.32
N SER A 265 35.97 -22.06 40.85
CA SER A 265 35.10 -21.24 41.69
C SER A 265 33.69 -21.83 41.61
N LEU A 266 33.26 -22.54 42.65
CA LEU A 266 31.87 -23.00 42.80
C LEU A 266 30.95 -21.77 42.75
N PRO A 267 30.09 -21.61 41.74
CA PRO A 267 29.08 -20.56 41.75
C PRO A 267 28.09 -20.91 42.86
N GLY A 268 28.15 -20.18 43.98
CA GLY A 268 27.11 -20.19 45.00
C GLY A 268 25.78 -19.81 44.37
N GLY A 269 24.74 -20.56 44.74
CA GLY A 269 23.42 -20.59 44.11
C GLY A 269 22.93 -19.24 43.58
N SER A 270 22.98 -19.08 42.26
CA SER A 270 22.20 -18.08 41.55
C SER A 270 20.87 -18.71 41.15
N ASN A 271 19.79 -17.91 41.24
CA ASN A 271 18.41 -18.29 40.93
C ASN A 271 18.30 -19.02 39.58
N ALA A 272 18.41 -20.35 39.63
CA ALA A 272 18.40 -21.18 38.45
C ALA A 272 16.98 -21.19 37.89
N VAL A 273 16.83 -20.61 36.69
CA VAL A 273 15.67 -20.85 35.84
C VAL A 273 15.45 -22.38 35.79
N PRO A 274 14.21 -22.87 36.01
CA PRO A 274 13.96 -24.31 35.99
C PRO A 274 14.51 -24.93 34.70
N PRO A 275 15.24 -26.07 34.77
CA PRO A 275 15.87 -26.65 33.61
C PRO A 275 14.83 -26.94 32.52
N SER A 276 15.05 -26.42 31.32
CA SER A 276 14.31 -26.87 30.14
C SER A 276 14.64 -28.33 29.84
N LEU A 277 13.70 -29.04 29.22
CA LEU A 277 13.94 -30.43 28.82
C LEU A 277 15.14 -30.50 27.84
N PRO A 278 16.07 -31.45 28.03
CA PRO A 278 17.20 -31.63 27.12
C PRO A 278 16.71 -31.91 25.69
N VAL A 279 17.28 -31.20 24.73
CA VAL A 279 16.97 -31.35 23.31
C VAL A 279 18.00 -32.29 22.68
N ALA A 280 17.55 -33.20 21.80
CA ALA A 280 18.48 -34.09 21.08
C ALA A 280 19.37 -33.28 20.11
N GLN A 281 20.60 -33.73 19.86
CA GLN A 281 21.52 -33.02 18.95
C GLN A 281 20.91 -32.77 17.56
N THR A 282 20.23 -33.76 17.00
CA THR A 282 19.53 -33.62 15.71
C THR A 282 18.43 -32.56 15.75
N GLN A 283 17.73 -32.41 16.87
CA GLN A 283 16.72 -31.38 17.04
C GLN A 283 17.34 -29.99 17.17
N TRP A 284 18.51 -29.86 17.81
CA TRP A 284 19.24 -28.60 17.92
C TRP A 284 19.67 -28.06 16.55
N GLU A 285 20.19 -28.90 15.66
CA GLU A 285 20.56 -28.51 14.28
C GLU A 285 19.32 -28.16 13.46
N ASN A 286 18.28 -28.99 13.55
CA ASN A 286 17.04 -28.80 12.80
C ASN A 286 16.33 -27.48 13.11
N ILE A 287 16.39 -27.00 14.36
CA ILE A 287 15.79 -25.70 14.74
C ILE A 287 16.47 -24.56 13.97
N SER A 288 17.81 -24.53 13.93
CA SER A 288 18.55 -23.49 13.22
C SER A 288 18.37 -23.59 11.71
N ASN A 289 18.43 -24.81 11.14
CA ASN A 289 18.15 -25.03 9.72
C ASN A 289 16.75 -24.55 9.32
N LEU A 290 15.73 -24.84 10.13
CA LEU A 290 14.36 -24.37 9.89
C LEU A 290 14.26 -22.83 9.92
N ASN A 291 15.01 -22.17 10.80
CA ASN A 291 15.04 -20.71 10.86
C ASN A 291 15.72 -20.11 9.62
N LEU A 292 16.85 -20.69 9.19
CA LEU A 292 17.57 -20.32 7.97
C LEU A 292 16.70 -20.49 6.71
N ASP A 293 16.05 -21.65 6.57
CA ASP A 293 15.15 -21.95 5.43
C ASP A 293 13.98 -20.97 5.36
N LYS A 294 13.37 -20.66 6.51
CA LYS A 294 12.30 -19.67 6.59
C LYS A 294 12.77 -18.28 6.22
N ALA A 295 13.95 -17.86 6.69
CA ALA A 295 14.52 -16.56 6.35
C ALA A 295 14.80 -16.45 4.84
N GLU A 296 15.40 -17.49 4.24
CA GLU A 296 15.67 -17.57 2.82
C GLU A 296 14.37 -17.56 1.99
N GLN A 297 13.33 -18.28 2.43
CA GLN A 297 12.01 -18.24 1.79
C GLN A 297 11.45 -16.81 1.79
N GLN A 298 11.49 -16.12 2.93
CA GLN A 298 10.98 -14.75 3.04
C GLN A 298 11.78 -13.75 2.20
N ARG A 299 13.11 -13.91 2.13
CA ARG A 299 13.99 -13.11 1.27
C ARG A 299 13.60 -13.25 -0.21
N ARG A 300 13.42 -14.49 -0.69
CA ARG A 300 13.00 -14.77 -2.09
C ARG A 300 11.62 -14.21 -2.41
N SER A 301 10.65 -14.36 -1.50
CA SER A 301 9.31 -13.77 -1.66
C SER A 301 9.39 -12.25 -1.77
N SER A 302 10.25 -11.62 -0.98
CA SER A 302 10.44 -10.17 -0.98
C SER A 302 11.07 -9.68 -2.30
N GLU A 303 12.10 -10.36 -2.80
CA GLU A 303 12.73 -10.07 -4.08
C GLU A 303 11.72 -10.17 -5.24
N SER A 304 10.96 -11.26 -5.29
CA SER A 304 9.89 -11.45 -6.30
C SER A 304 8.82 -10.36 -6.20
N LEU A 305 8.43 -9.97 -4.98
CA LEU A 305 7.44 -8.91 -4.77
C LEU A 305 7.97 -7.56 -5.25
N ARG A 306 9.24 -7.23 -4.98
CA ARG A 306 9.85 -5.97 -5.44
C ARG A 306 9.84 -5.85 -6.97
N VAL A 307 10.17 -6.93 -7.68
CA VAL A 307 10.12 -6.95 -9.16
C VAL A 307 8.69 -6.73 -9.68
N LEU A 308 7.71 -7.40 -9.06
CA LEU A 308 6.30 -7.21 -9.41
C LEU A 308 5.85 -5.75 -9.18
N VAL A 309 6.19 -5.18 -8.03
CA VAL A 309 5.83 -3.80 -7.67
C VAL A 309 6.44 -2.80 -8.64
N GLU A 310 7.70 -2.99 -9.03
CA GLU A 310 8.35 -2.11 -10.03
C GLU A 310 7.62 -2.15 -11.36
N THR A 311 7.23 -3.34 -11.81
CA THR A 311 6.46 -3.54 -13.04
C THR A 311 5.09 -2.85 -12.95
N VAL A 312 4.40 -3.00 -11.81
CA VAL A 312 3.11 -2.34 -11.57
C VAL A 312 3.27 -0.82 -11.62
N LEU A 313 4.24 -0.23 -10.93
CA LEU A 313 4.48 1.21 -10.93
C LEU A 313 4.73 1.75 -12.34
N GLN A 314 5.53 1.05 -13.14
CA GLN A 314 5.81 1.42 -14.53
C GLN A 314 4.54 1.35 -15.39
N GLN A 315 3.80 0.23 -15.30
CA GLN A 315 2.59 0.01 -16.09
C GLN A 315 1.50 1.03 -15.74
N THR A 316 1.24 1.27 -14.46
CA THR A 316 0.21 2.24 -14.03
C THR A 316 0.55 3.66 -14.45
N THR A 317 1.84 4.02 -14.42
CA THR A 317 2.30 5.34 -14.89
C THR A 317 2.04 5.49 -16.40
N ALA A 318 2.38 4.46 -17.19
CA ALA A 318 2.14 4.46 -18.63
C ALA A 318 0.65 4.54 -18.98
N ASP A 319 -0.21 3.81 -18.25
CA ASP A 319 -1.65 3.80 -18.47
C ASP A 319 -2.29 5.16 -18.15
N ILE A 320 -1.90 5.79 -17.03
CA ILE A 320 -2.33 7.15 -16.69
C ILE A 320 -1.89 8.13 -17.77
N GLN A 321 -0.61 8.13 -18.16
CA GLN A 321 -0.09 9.06 -19.17
C GLN A 321 -0.80 8.90 -20.51
N LYS A 322 -1.03 7.67 -20.96
CA LYS A 322 -1.77 7.36 -22.18
C LYS A 322 -3.19 7.92 -22.13
N GLN A 323 -3.90 7.71 -21.02
CA GLN A 323 -5.28 8.19 -20.90
C GLN A 323 -5.36 9.71 -20.82
N VAL A 324 -4.42 10.35 -20.12
CA VAL A 324 -4.30 11.82 -20.05
C VAL A 324 -4.05 12.44 -21.41
N GLN A 325 -3.18 11.82 -22.21
CA GLN A 325 -2.92 12.26 -23.58
C GLN A 325 -4.20 12.15 -24.42
N ALA A 326 -4.93 11.03 -24.33
CA ALA A 326 -6.20 10.85 -25.04
C ALA A 326 -7.22 11.94 -24.66
N THR A 327 -7.40 12.22 -23.36
CA THR A 327 -8.27 13.31 -22.89
C THR A 327 -7.82 14.68 -23.41
N THR A 328 -6.51 14.94 -23.40
CA THR A 328 -5.94 16.22 -23.86
C THR A 328 -6.17 16.42 -25.37
N THR A 329 -5.97 15.38 -26.18
CA THR A 329 -6.29 15.40 -27.62
C THR A 329 -7.78 15.62 -27.85
N ALA A 330 -8.66 14.95 -27.10
CA ALA A 330 -10.10 15.16 -27.20
C ALA A 330 -10.48 16.62 -26.90
N PHE A 331 -9.91 17.24 -25.86
CA PHE A 331 -10.12 18.66 -25.57
C PHE A 331 -9.68 19.55 -26.73
N GLN A 332 -8.48 19.34 -27.26
CA GLN A 332 -7.94 20.13 -28.38
C GLN A 332 -8.85 20.07 -29.61
N LEU A 333 -9.28 18.86 -30.00
CA LEU A 333 -10.18 18.64 -31.14
C LEU A 333 -11.54 19.32 -30.92
N ASN A 334 -12.14 19.12 -29.74
CA ASN A 334 -13.43 19.72 -29.42
C ASN A 334 -13.35 21.26 -29.39
N ILE A 335 -12.30 21.85 -28.83
CA ILE A 335 -12.10 23.31 -28.84
C ILE A 335 -12.00 23.83 -30.27
N GLN A 336 -11.23 23.17 -31.15
CA GLN A 336 -11.13 23.55 -32.55
C GLN A 336 -12.48 23.46 -33.28
N GLN A 337 -13.21 22.37 -33.09
CA GLN A 337 -14.54 22.17 -33.69
C GLN A 337 -15.54 23.24 -33.21
N VAL A 338 -15.58 23.53 -31.91
CA VAL A 338 -16.47 24.54 -31.34
C VAL A 338 -16.10 25.94 -31.84
N LYS A 339 -14.82 26.27 -31.97
CA LYS A 339 -14.36 27.53 -32.58
C LYS A 339 -14.81 27.65 -34.03
N SER A 340 -14.62 26.61 -34.83
CA SER A 340 -15.05 26.60 -36.24
C SER A 340 -16.56 26.79 -36.38
N HIS A 341 -17.36 26.03 -35.61
CA HIS A 341 -18.81 26.18 -35.62
C HIS A 341 -19.28 27.56 -35.14
N LYS A 342 -18.63 28.12 -34.12
CA LYS A 342 -18.93 29.48 -33.64
C LYS A 342 -18.71 30.51 -34.75
N LEU A 343 -17.58 30.45 -35.44
CA LEU A 343 -17.27 31.35 -36.55
C LEU A 343 -18.31 31.24 -37.68
N GLN A 344 -18.70 30.03 -38.05
CA GLN A 344 -19.75 29.82 -39.07
C GLN A 344 -21.09 30.45 -38.66
N ILE A 345 -21.47 30.36 -37.38
CA ILE A 345 -22.71 30.98 -36.87
C ILE A 345 -22.57 32.51 -36.89
N GLU A 346 -21.44 33.07 -36.48
CA GLU A 346 -21.16 34.51 -36.52
C GLU A 346 -21.22 35.06 -37.96
N GLU A 347 -20.65 34.35 -38.93
CA GLU A 347 -20.75 34.72 -40.36
C GLU A 347 -22.19 34.73 -40.87
N LYS A 348 -23.02 33.76 -40.46
CA LYS A 348 -24.45 33.72 -40.82
C LYS A 348 -25.22 34.85 -40.15
N LEU A 349 -24.91 35.15 -38.89
CA LEU A 349 -25.51 36.25 -38.14
C LEU A 349 -25.27 37.60 -38.86
N LEU A 350 -24.05 37.86 -39.32
CA LEU A 350 -23.74 39.06 -40.10
C LEU A 350 -24.59 39.18 -41.38
N LYS A 351 -24.79 38.07 -42.10
CA LYS A 351 -25.64 38.02 -43.30
C LYS A 351 -27.10 38.30 -42.98
N VAL A 352 -27.63 37.72 -41.89
CA VAL A 352 -29.02 37.97 -41.45
C VAL A 352 -29.23 39.43 -41.06
N VAL A 353 -28.28 40.03 -40.34
CA VAL A 353 -28.35 41.46 -39.97
C VAL A 353 -28.32 42.36 -41.20
N ALA A 354 -27.48 42.06 -42.19
CA ALA A 354 -27.45 42.80 -43.46
C ALA A 354 -28.79 42.69 -44.23
N GLU A 355 -29.42 41.52 -44.22
CA GLU A 355 -30.73 41.32 -44.85
C GLU A 355 -31.85 42.07 -44.11
N ILE A 356 -31.85 42.10 -42.76
CA ILE A 356 -32.80 42.90 -41.96
C ILE A 356 -32.73 44.38 -42.35
N ASN A 357 -31.53 44.92 -42.53
CA ASN A 357 -31.33 46.31 -42.96
C ASN A 357 -31.80 46.54 -44.41
N SER A 358 -31.60 45.54 -45.28
CA SER A 358 -32.06 45.60 -46.67
C SER A 358 -33.60 45.59 -46.76
N GLN A 359 -34.27 44.75 -45.97
CA GLN A 359 -35.74 44.73 -45.84
C GLN A 359 -36.29 46.04 -45.26
N GLN A 360 -35.60 46.62 -44.28
CA GLN A 360 -35.94 47.92 -43.72
C GLN A 360 -35.95 49.01 -44.81
N LYS A 361 -34.88 49.06 -45.63
CA LYS A 361 -34.76 50.03 -46.73
C LYS A 361 -35.83 49.83 -47.80
N ILE A 362 -36.10 48.58 -48.20
CA ILE A 362 -37.17 48.26 -49.16
C ILE A 362 -38.53 48.75 -48.63
N ARG A 363 -38.82 48.57 -47.33
CA ARG A 363 -40.07 49.05 -46.74
C ARG A 363 -40.18 50.57 -46.77
N GLU A 364 -39.09 51.28 -46.49
CA GLU A 364 -39.03 52.75 -46.61
C GLU A 364 -39.28 53.21 -48.06
N ASP A 365 -38.64 52.57 -49.04
CA ASP A 365 -38.85 52.86 -50.46
C ASP A 365 -40.30 52.59 -50.91
N LEU A 366 -40.91 51.50 -50.44
CA LEU A 366 -42.32 51.18 -50.66
C LEU A 366 -43.24 52.24 -50.05
N GLN A 367 -42.96 52.68 -48.82
CA GLN A 367 -43.75 53.71 -48.15
C GLN A 367 -43.68 55.05 -48.87
N VAL A 368 -42.50 55.46 -49.35
CA VAL A 368 -42.33 56.66 -50.19
C VAL A 368 -43.13 56.52 -51.50
N SER A 369 -43.13 55.34 -52.12
CA SER A 369 -43.92 55.04 -53.33
C SER A 369 -45.43 55.12 -53.09
N ILE A 370 -45.91 54.67 -51.92
CA ILE A 370 -47.30 54.79 -51.48
C ILE A 370 -47.68 56.26 -51.34
N THR A 371 -46.92 57.06 -50.60
CA THR A 371 -47.22 58.49 -50.38
C THR A 371 -47.34 59.25 -51.71
N LYS A 372 -46.38 59.06 -52.63
CA LYS A 372 -46.43 59.66 -53.97
C LYS A 372 -47.69 59.28 -54.75
N LYS A 373 -48.10 58.01 -54.70
CA LYS A 373 -49.32 57.56 -55.40
C LYS A 373 -50.59 58.02 -54.70
N GLN A 374 -50.58 58.16 -53.37
CA GLN A 374 -51.68 58.69 -52.58
C GLN A 374 -51.96 60.16 -52.91
N GLU A 375 -50.91 60.96 -53.12
CA GLU A 375 -51.03 62.33 -53.62
C GLU A 375 -51.69 62.38 -55.01
N LEU A 376 -51.26 61.51 -55.94
CA LEU A 376 -51.86 61.40 -57.27
C LEU A 376 -53.32 60.94 -57.21
N LEU A 377 -53.65 59.99 -56.33
CA LEU A 377 -55.01 59.52 -56.11
C LEU A 377 -55.90 60.65 -55.59
N SER A 378 -55.41 61.41 -54.61
CA SER A 378 -56.14 62.54 -54.02
C SER A 378 -56.43 63.63 -55.06
N LEU A 379 -55.46 63.93 -55.93
CA LEU A 379 -55.65 64.84 -57.07
C LEU A 379 -56.69 64.31 -58.05
N ALA A 380 -56.63 63.03 -58.42
CA ALA A 380 -57.60 62.41 -59.33
C ALA A 380 -59.02 62.40 -58.73
N GLN A 381 -59.16 62.10 -57.44
CA GLN A 381 -60.42 62.14 -56.70
C GLN A 381 -60.99 63.56 -56.61
N ALA A 382 -60.16 64.57 -56.30
CA ALA A 382 -60.58 65.97 -56.26
C ALA A 382 -61.08 66.44 -57.64
N ARG A 383 -60.35 66.12 -58.71
CA ARG A 383 -60.78 66.38 -60.10
C ARG A 383 -62.10 65.69 -60.41
N LEU A 384 -62.27 64.43 -60.01
CA LEU A 384 -63.50 63.68 -60.22
C LEU A 384 -64.69 64.30 -59.45
N ALA A 385 -64.46 64.74 -58.22
CA ALA A 385 -65.47 65.37 -57.36
C ALA A 385 -65.96 66.70 -57.94
N LEU A 386 -65.05 67.57 -58.40
CA LEU A 386 -65.41 68.82 -59.08
C LEU A 386 -66.23 68.55 -60.35
N ARG A 387 -65.83 67.55 -61.15
CA ARG A 387 -66.57 67.16 -62.36
C ARG A 387 -67.95 66.55 -62.07
N ARG A 388 -68.24 66.10 -60.85
CA ARG A 388 -69.57 65.62 -60.40
C ARG A 388 -70.53 66.74 -60.02
N GLN A 389 -70.04 67.98 -59.89
CA GLN A 389 -70.86 69.15 -59.58
C GLN A 389 -71.42 69.84 -60.83
N ARG A 390 -71.16 69.29 -62.04
CA ARG A 390 -71.66 69.88 -63.28
C ARG A 390 -73.19 69.75 -63.35
N PRO A 391 -73.94 70.81 -63.67
CA PRO A 391 -75.40 70.79 -63.59
C PRO A 391 -76.04 70.07 -64.78
N GLY A 392 -77.11 69.32 -64.51
CA GLY A 392 -78.05 68.79 -65.52
C GLY A 392 -77.39 67.99 -66.63
N LYS A 393 -77.52 68.48 -67.88
CA LYS A 393 -77.04 67.79 -69.09
C LYS A 393 -75.51 67.85 -69.26
N GLU A 394 -74.82 68.74 -68.55
CA GLU A 394 -73.35 68.87 -68.58
C GLU A 394 -72.63 67.77 -67.79
N GLN A 395 -73.37 66.92 -67.06
CA GLN A 395 -72.85 65.71 -66.40
C GLN A 395 -72.60 64.57 -67.42
N CYS A 396 -71.89 64.90 -68.50
CA CYS A 396 -71.58 63.98 -69.59
C CYS A 396 -70.45 63.00 -69.21
N ARG A 397 -70.56 61.73 -69.64
CA ARG A 397 -69.48 60.73 -69.59
C ARG A 397 -68.52 60.91 -70.77
N ASP A 398 -67.88 62.08 -70.81
CA ASP A 398 -66.86 62.39 -71.80
C ASP A 398 -65.56 61.57 -71.58
N PRO A 399 -64.63 61.53 -72.56
CA PRO A 399 -63.39 60.76 -72.44
C PRO A 399 -62.56 61.12 -71.20
N ALA A 400 -62.52 62.39 -70.80
CA ALA A 400 -61.81 62.83 -69.60
C ALA A 400 -62.45 62.28 -68.31
N GLN A 401 -63.79 62.24 -68.24
CA GLN A 401 -64.53 61.64 -67.13
C GLN A 401 -64.23 60.14 -66.99
N VAL A 402 -64.18 59.42 -68.12
CA VAL A 402 -63.85 57.99 -68.15
C VAL A 402 -62.41 57.76 -67.70
N GLN A 403 -61.45 58.50 -68.25
CA GLN A 403 -60.03 58.35 -67.91
C GLN A 403 -59.73 58.69 -66.44
N ILE A 404 -60.29 59.79 -65.90
CA ILE A 404 -60.09 60.14 -64.48
C ILE A 404 -60.67 59.04 -63.58
N SER A 405 -61.85 58.49 -63.92
CA SER A 405 -62.45 57.39 -63.15
C SER A 405 -61.58 56.13 -63.20
N ALA A 406 -61.04 55.78 -64.37
CA ALA A 406 -60.13 54.66 -64.54
C ALA A 406 -58.80 54.87 -63.78
N HIS A 407 -58.23 56.07 -63.80
CA HIS A 407 -57.02 56.41 -63.03
C HIS A 407 -57.24 56.28 -61.53
N VAL A 408 -58.38 56.74 -61.00
CA VAL A 408 -58.73 56.53 -59.58
C VAL A 408 -58.71 55.04 -59.25
N GLN A 409 -59.37 54.20 -60.06
CA GLN A 409 -59.38 52.74 -59.84
C GLN A 409 -57.98 52.13 -59.91
N GLN A 410 -57.19 52.46 -60.93
CA GLN A 410 -55.83 51.92 -61.11
C GLN A 410 -54.87 52.34 -59.99
N LEU A 411 -54.95 53.60 -59.55
CA LEU A 411 -54.16 54.10 -58.42
C LEU A 411 -54.55 53.42 -57.12
N THR A 412 -55.86 53.24 -56.86
CA THR A 412 -56.34 52.49 -55.69
C THR A 412 -55.81 51.05 -55.68
N VAL A 413 -55.90 50.32 -56.80
CA VAL A 413 -55.36 48.96 -56.92
C VAL A 413 -53.84 48.93 -56.68
N SER A 414 -53.11 49.88 -57.27
CA SER A 414 -51.65 49.96 -57.13
C SER A 414 -51.21 50.27 -55.70
N ILE A 415 -51.92 51.17 -55.01
CA ILE A 415 -51.67 51.51 -53.60
C ILE A 415 -51.96 50.32 -52.70
N ASN A 416 -53.08 49.62 -52.91
CA ASN A 416 -53.42 48.42 -52.16
C ASN A 416 -52.34 47.35 -52.30
N LYS A 417 -51.86 47.10 -53.54
CA LYS A 417 -50.76 46.15 -53.79
C LYS A 417 -49.47 46.55 -53.05
N LEU A 418 -49.12 47.84 -53.05
CA LEU A 418 -47.95 48.31 -52.31
C LEU A 418 -48.11 48.13 -50.80
N HIS A 419 -49.31 48.35 -50.24
CA HIS A 419 -49.59 48.06 -48.83
C HIS A 419 -49.47 46.56 -48.51
N GLU A 420 -49.93 45.68 -49.40
CA GLU A 420 -49.73 44.23 -49.26
C GLU A 420 -48.24 43.85 -49.26
N ASP A 421 -47.43 44.44 -50.16
CA ASP A 421 -45.99 44.19 -50.22
C ASP A 421 -45.25 44.77 -48.99
N VAL A 422 -45.69 45.90 -48.43
CA VAL A 422 -45.20 46.41 -47.13
C VAL A 422 -45.47 45.40 -46.02
N ALA A 423 -46.72 44.90 -45.90
CA ALA A 423 -47.09 43.91 -44.89
C ALA A 423 -46.30 42.60 -45.05
N ARG A 424 -46.02 42.18 -46.29
CA ARG A 424 -45.16 41.02 -46.59
C ARG A 424 -43.72 41.27 -46.12
N SER A 425 -43.11 42.41 -46.46
CA SER A 425 -41.76 42.75 -46.00
C SER A 425 -41.65 42.81 -44.48
N GLU A 426 -42.66 43.34 -43.78
CA GLU A 426 -42.71 43.33 -42.30
C GLU A 426 -42.81 41.91 -41.73
N HIS A 427 -43.51 41.00 -42.40
CA HIS A 427 -43.58 39.60 -41.98
C HIS A 427 -42.22 38.91 -42.11
N GLU A 428 -41.56 39.08 -43.26
CA GLU A 428 -40.23 38.52 -43.52
C GLU A 428 -39.17 39.09 -42.58
N GLN A 429 -39.19 40.41 -42.33
CA GLN A 429 -38.27 41.03 -41.36
C GLN A 429 -38.47 40.46 -39.95
N ARG A 430 -39.72 40.25 -39.51
CA ARG A 430 -40.00 39.60 -38.23
C ARG A 430 -39.44 38.17 -38.17
N ALA A 431 -39.48 37.43 -39.27
CA ALA A 431 -38.86 36.10 -39.35
C ALA A 431 -37.33 36.17 -39.24
N LEU A 432 -36.70 37.11 -39.93
CA LEU A 432 -35.26 37.34 -39.85
C LEU A 432 -34.81 37.77 -38.45
N VAL A 433 -35.57 38.63 -37.76
CA VAL A 433 -35.28 39.04 -36.38
C VAL A 433 -35.34 37.83 -35.42
N ARG A 434 -36.33 36.93 -35.58
CA ARG A 434 -36.35 35.68 -34.80
C ARG A 434 -35.12 34.81 -35.07
N CYS A 435 -34.70 34.71 -36.33
CA CYS A 435 -33.48 33.98 -36.72
C CYS A 435 -32.23 34.62 -36.09
N GLN A 436 -32.13 35.96 -36.09
CA GLN A 436 -31.03 36.69 -35.46
C GLN A 436 -30.91 36.37 -33.97
N VAL A 437 -32.02 36.41 -33.22
CA VAL A 437 -32.02 36.09 -31.79
C VAL A 437 -31.55 34.65 -31.55
N SER A 438 -32.06 33.69 -32.32
CA SER A 438 -31.65 32.29 -32.23
C SER A 438 -30.16 32.07 -32.54
N LEU A 439 -29.62 32.74 -33.56
CA LEU A 439 -28.19 32.68 -33.89
C LEU A 439 -27.34 33.31 -32.78
N GLN A 440 -27.78 34.44 -32.20
CA GLN A 440 -27.07 35.09 -31.09
C GLN A 440 -27.02 34.20 -29.83
N GLU A 441 -28.13 33.54 -29.50
CA GLU A 441 -28.17 32.55 -28.42
C GLU A 441 -27.22 31.36 -28.69
N ALA A 442 -27.15 30.90 -29.94
CA ALA A 442 -26.22 29.85 -30.33
C ALA A 442 -24.75 30.29 -30.19
N VAL A 443 -24.40 31.52 -30.60
CA VAL A 443 -23.06 32.10 -30.40
C VAL A 443 -22.71 32.14 -28.91
N ASN A 444 -23.62 32.66 -28.07
CA ASN A 444 -23.42 32.73 -26.63
C ASN A 444 -23.23 31.35 -26.00
N THR A 445 -24.00 30.36 -26.45
CA THR A 445 -23.86 28.96 -26.00
C THR A 445 -22.50 28.39 -26.37
N LYS A 446 -22.02 28.62 -27.59
CA LYS A 446 -20.70 28.16 -28.04
C LYS A 446 -19.57 28.90 -27.31
N ALA A 447 -19.72 30.20 -27.05
CA ALA A 447 -18.77 30.98 -26.26
C ALA A 447 -18.66 30.44 -24.82
N ASN A 448 -19.78 30.10 -24.18
CA ASN A 448 -19.76 29.47 -22.86
C ASN A 448 -19.06 28.10 -22.87
N CYS A 449 -19.29 27.28 -23.91
CA CYS A 449 -18.58 26.00 -24.06
C CYS A 449 -17.07 26.20 -24.18
N LEU A 450 -16.62 27.17 -24.98
CA LEU A 450 -15.20 27.50 -25.11
C LEU A 450 -14.61 28.02 -23.79
N TYR A 451 -15.32 28.86 -23.07
CA TYR A 451 -14.85 29.34 -21.77
C TYR A 451 -14.60 28.19 -20.79
N ILE A 452 -15.55 27.25 -20.68
CA ILE A 452 -15.40 26.09 -19.79
C ILE A 452 -14.23 25.21 -20.24
N ASP A 453 -14.07 24.95 -21.54
CA ASP A 453 -13.11 23.96 -22.03
C ASP A 453 -11.68 24.54 -22.16
N GLU A 454 -11.54 25.76 -22.69
CA GLU A 454 -10.26 26.40 -22.98
C GLU A 454 -9.71 27.22 -21.79
N VAL A 455 -10.56 27.70 -20.90
CA VAL A 455 -10.15 28.48 -19.73
C VAL A 455 -10.23 27.63 -18.46
N VAL A 456 -11.44 27.24 -18.05
CA VAL A 456 -11.65 26.60 -16.74
C VAL A 456 -10.98 25.23 -16.67
N CYS A 457 -11.31 24.31 -17.59
CA CYS A 457 -10.75 22.96 -17.58
C CYS A 457 -9.24 22.94 -17.86
N LYS A 458 -8.76 23.85 -18.72
CA LYS A 458 -7.33 23.96 -18.99
C LYS A 458 -6.54 24.41 -17.75
N GLN A 459 -7.01 25.44 -17.05
CA GLN A 459 -6.38 25.91 -15.80
C GLN A 459 -6.40 24.86 -14.69
N LEU A 460 -7.46 24.05 -14.61
CA LEU A 460 -7.52 22.94 -13.66
C LEU A 460 -6.50 21.84 -13.98
N ARG A 461 -6.12 21.66 -15.25
CA ARG A 461 -5.22 20.59 -15.72
C ARG A 461 -3.75 21.02 -15.85
N GLU A 462 -3.44 22.31 -16.02
CA GLU A 462 -2.08 22.85 -16.17
C GLU A 462 -1.10 22.61 -15.00
N PRO A 463 -1.49 22.63 -13.71
CA PRO A 463 -0.52 22.53 -12.60
C PRO A 463 0.09 21.15 -12.42
N PHE A 464 -0.41 20.13 -13.13
CA PHE A 464 -0.16 18.74 -12.81
C PHE A 464 0.58 18.06 -13.94
N PRO A 465 1.91 17.89 -13.84
CA PRO A 465 2.56 16.88 -14.64
C PRO A 465 1.94 15.55 -14.22
N TYR A 466 1.27 14.88 -15.15
CA TYR A 466 0.71 13.55 -14.94
C TYR A 466 1.88 12.56 -14.79
N MET A 467 2.37 12.51 -13.55
CA MET A 467 3.40 11.72 -12.88
C MET A 467 4.84 11.77 -13.41
N VAL A 468 5.76 12.05 -12.47
CA VAL A 468 7.15 11.55 -12.41
C VAL A 468 7.21 10.49 -11.32
#